data_AF-A0A3F2V8F7-F1
#
_entry.id   AF-A0A3F2V8F7-F1
#
_cell.length_a   1.000
_cell.length_b   1.000
_cell.length_c   1.000
_cell.angle_alpha   90.00
_cell.angle_beta   90.00
_cell.angle_gamma   90.00
#
_symmetry.space_group_name_H-M   'P 1'
#
loop_
_entity.id
_entity.type
_entity.pdbx_description
1 polymer ?
#
loop_
_entity_poly.entity_id
_entity_poly.type
_entity_poly.pdbx_seq_one_letter_code
_entity_poly.pdbx_strand_id
1 'polypeptide(L)' 'MDVIKTLRPGDSGTKKLTKRYGDKLVCVRYRKDQVTQRRYTTIELIVDEGPIGAAERDEIADETL' A
#
# COMPACT_ATOMS: atom_id res chain seq x y z
N MET A 1 7.19 -5.06 19.02
CA MET A 1 7.83 -4.59 17.77
C MET A 1 7.16 -3.27 17.42
N ASP A 2 7.76 -2.19 17.88
CA ASP A 2 7.04 -0.94 18.09
C ASP A 2 7.41 0.07 17.01
N VAL A 3 6.44 0.87 16.57
CA VAL A 3 6.68 1.91 15.55
C VAL A 3 7.40 3.08 16.22
N ILE A 4 8.54 3.47 15.66
CA ILE A 4 9.31 4.63 16.12
C ILE A 4 9.06 5.84 15.22
N LYS A 5 8.82 5.59 13.92
CA LYS A 5 8.64 6.67 12.95
C LYS A 5 7.75 6.23 11.81
N THR A 6 6.80 7.08 11.45
CA THR A 6 5.97 6.97 10.26
C THR A 6 6.37 8.07 9.29
N LEU A 7 6.55 7.73 8.02
CA LEU A 7 6.95 8.64 6.96
C LEU A 7 6.06 8.47 5.74
N ARG A 8 5.87 9.56 5.01
CA ARG A 8 5.19 9.55 3.71
C ARG A 8 6.16 9.16 2.59
N PRO A 9 5.65 8.62 1.48
CA PRO A 9 6.43 8.51 0.25
C PRO A 9 7.04 9.87 -0.13
N GLY A 10 8.33 9.88 -0.50
CA GLY A 10 9.06 11.10 -0.90
C GLY A 10 9.79 11.81 0.24
N ASP A 11 9.42 11.58 1.50
CA ASP A 11 10.13 12.13 2.66
C ASP A 11 11.61 11.67 2.69
N SER A 12 12.44 12.42 3.41
CA SER A 12 13.83 12.01 3.64
C SER A 12 13.88 10.63 4.32
N GLY A 13 14.61 9.70 3.71
CA GLY A 13 14.70 8.31 4.13
C GLY A 13 13.72 7.35 3.43
N THR A 14 12.74 7.82 2.65
CA THR A 14 11.82 6.93 1.90
C THR A 14 12.07 6.94 0.39
N LYS A 15 12.90 7.86 -0.13
CA LYS A 15 13.18 8.03 -1.58
C LYS A 15 13.48 6.73 -2.35
N LYS A 16 14.23 5.79 -1.78
CA LYS A 16 14.52 4.49 -2.43
C LYS A 16 13.27 3.62 -2.54
N LEU A 17 12.42 3.61 -1.51
CA LEU A 17 11.15 2.89 -1.51
C LEU A 17 10.15 3.57 -2.45
N THR A 18 10.09 4.90 -2.45
CA THR A 18 9.27 5.67 -3.41
C THR A 18 9.68 5.38 -4.84
N LYS A 19 10.99 5.36 -5.15
CA LYS A 19 11.46 4.98 -6.49
C LYS A 19 11.08 3.55 -6.88
N ARG A 20 11.06 2.62 -5.92
CA ARG A 20 10.77 1.20 -6.17
C ARG A 20 9.29 0.94 -6.38
N TYR A 21 8.45 1.51 -5.53
CA TYR A 21 7.02 1.17 -5.45
C TYR A 21 6.11 2.24 -6.05
N GLY A 22 6.65 3.43 -6.36
CA GLY A 22 5.91 4.52 -6.99
C GLY A 22 4.66 4.89 -6.20
N ASP A 23 3.59 5.16 -6.95
CA ASP A 23 2.30 5.58 -6.42
C ASP A 23 1.58 4.49 -5.63
N LYS A 24 1.99 3.22 -5.77
CA LYS A 24 1.46 2.11 -4.97
C LYS A 24 1.97 2.14 -3.52
N LEU A 25 3.00 2.94 -3.20
CA LEU A 25 3.48 3.10 -1.84
C LEU A 25 2.60 4.07 -1.06
N VAL A 26 1.91 3.58 -0.04
CA VAL A 26 1.00 4.39 0.79
C VAL A 26 1.74 4.97 2.00
N CYS A 27 2.55 4.15 2.68
CA CYS A 27 3.15 4.52 3.96
C CYS A 27 4.44 3.73 4.24
N VAL A 28 5.40 4.35 4.94
CA VAL A 28 6.61 3.69 5.44
C VAL A 28 6.69 3.84 6.96
N ARG A 29 6.93 2.73 7.67
CA ARG A 29 7.06 2.71 9.14
C ARG A 29 8.36 2.02 9.55
N TYR A 30 9.18 2.74 10.33
CA TYR A 30 10.35 2.18 11.01
C TYR A 30 9.94 1.63 12.36
N ARG A 31 10.40 0.40 12.64
CA ARG A 31 10.07 -0.34 13.86
C ARG A 31 11.33 -0.83 14.55
N LYS A 32 11.27 -0.92 15.87
CA LYS A 32 12.31 -1.60 16.67
C LYS A 32 11.68 -2.73 17.46
N ASP A 33 12.39 -3.84 17.48
CA ASP A 33 12.11 -4.94 18.37
C ASP A 33 13.23 -5.01 19.40
N GLN A 34 12.88 -4.73 20.66
CA GLN A 34 13.85 -4.75 21.76
C GLN A 34 14.18 -6.18 22.20
N VAL A 35 13.30 -7.14 21.96
CA VAL A 35 13.54 -8.55 22.33
C VAL A 35 14.59 -9.13 21.40
N THR A 36 14.41 -8.95 20.09
CA THR A 36 15.34 -9.50 19.08
C THR A 36 16.48 -8.55 18.72
N GLN A 37 16.51 -7.34 19.28
CA GLN A 37 17.47 -6.26 18.98
C GLN A 37 17.54 -5.91 17.48
N ARG A 38 16.39 -5.97 16.78
CA ARG A 38 16.29 -5.72 15.34
C ARG A 38 15.56 -4.42 15.02
N ARG A 39 15.93 -3.83 13.88
CA ARG A 39 15.20 -2.75 13.23
C ARG A 39 14.53 -3.29 11.99
N TYR A 40 13.30 -2.87 11.76
CA TYR A 40 12.54 -3.26 10.59
C TYR A 40 12.02 -2.02 9.88
N THR A 41 11.98 -2.09 8.56
CA THR A 41 11.27 -1.13 7.73
C THR A 41 10.08 -1.86 7.14
N THR A 42 8.89 -1.38 7.47
CA THR A 42 7.64 -1.93 6.94
C THR A 42 6.99 -0.90 6.04
N ILE A 43 6.30 -1.37 5.00
CA ILE A 43 5.60 -0.52 4.05
C ILE A 43 4.16 -0.99 3.93
N GLU A 44 3.30 -0.06 3.55
CA GLU A 44 1.92 -0.32 3.15
C GLU A 44 1.84 -0.11 1.64
N LEU A 45 1.35 -1.11 0.92
CA LEU A 45 1.31 -1.14 -0.53
C LEU A 45 -0.12 -1.37 -1.01
N ILE A 46 -0.50 -0.64 -2.06
CA ILE A 46 -1.65 -0.98 -2.88
C ILE A 46 -1.26 -2.22 -3.71
N VAL A 47 -1.98 -3.31 -3.50
CA VAL A 47 -1.79 -4.56 -4.26
C VAL A 47 -2.95 -4.86 -5.21
N ASP A 48 -4.09 -4.20 -5.00
CA ASP A 48 -5.31 -4.30 -5.80
C ASP A 48 -6.09 -2.98 -5.70
N GLU A 49 -6.84 -2.63 -6.75
CA GLU A 49 -7.70 -1.44 -6.80
C GLU A 49 -8.95 -1.71 -7.66
N GLY A 50 -10.07 -1.09 -7.31
CA GLY A 50 -11.33 -1.25 -8.02
C GLY A 50 -12.32 -0.13 -7.70
N PRO A 51 -13.43 -0.04 -8.46
CA PRO A 51 -14.44 1.00 -8.26
C PRO A 51 -15.13 0.85 -6.91
N ILE A 52 -15.43 1.98 -6.26
CA ILE A 52 -16.26 2.02 -5.05
C ILE A 52 -17.71 2.09 -5.49
N GLY A 53 -18.43 0.97 -5.34
CA GLY A 53 -19.77 0.77 -5.88
C GLY A 53 -19.70 -0.07 -7.15
N ALA A 54 -20.57 -1.09 -7.26
CA ALA A 54 -20.66 -1.91 -8.46
C ALA A 54 -20.79 -0.98 -9.68
N ALA A 55 -20.06 -1.29 -10.75
CA ALA A 55 -20.48 -0.82 -12.05
C ALA A 55 -21.92 -1.30 -12.24
N GLU A 56 -22.90 -0.44 -11.99
CA GLU A 56 -24.26 -0.74 -12.36
C GLU A 56 -24.30 -0.80 -13.89
N ARG A 57 -24.45 -2.04 -14.36
CA ARG A 57 -24.97 -2.52 -15.65
C ARG A 57 -24.13 -2.21 -16.89
N ASP A 58 -23.82 -3.27 -17.66
CA ASP A 58 -24.52 -3.48 -18.93
C ASP A 58 -24.36 -4.91 -19.49
N GLU A 59 -25.46 -5.37 -20.10
CA GLU A 59 -25.63 -6.42 -21.12
C GLU A 59 -25.37 -7.91 -20.79
N ILE A 60 -26.46 -8.61 -20.42
CA ILE A 60 -27.03 -9.60 -21.35
C ILE A 60 -28.52 -9.24 -21.52
N ALA A 61 -28.76 -8.34 -22.47
CA ALA A 61 -29.97 -8.37 -23.27
C ALA A 61 -29.60 -9.08 -24.58
N ASP A 62 -29.60 -10.42 -24.58
CA ASP A 62 -29.90 -11.25 -25.76
C ASP A 62 -29.95 -12.72 -25.34
N GLU A 63 -31.14 -13.29 -25.20
CA GLU A 63 -31.45 -14.47 -26.01
C GLU A 63 -32.97 -14.54 -26.17
N THR A 64 -33.36 -14.23 -27.40
CA THR A 64 -34.64 -14.51 -28.01
C THR A 64 -34.92 -16.02 -27.99
N LEU A 65 -36.01 -16.46 -27.34
CA LEU A 65 -36.94 -17.52 -27.80
C LEU A 65 -38.12 -17.72 -26.84
#